data_AF-A0AAD9QKW8-F1
#
_entry.id   AF-A0AAD9QKW8-F1
#
_cell.length_a   1.000
_cell.length_b   1.000
_cell.length_c   1.000
_cell.angle_alpha   90.00
_cell.angle_beta   90.00
_cell.angle_gamma   90.00
#
_symmetry.space_group_name_H-M   'P 1'
#
loop_
_entity.id
_entity.type
_entity.pdbx_description
1 polymer ?
#
loop_
_entity_poly.entity_id
_entity_poly.type
_entity_poly.pdbx_seq_one_letter_code
_entity_poly.pdbx_strand_id
1 'polypeptide(L)'
;MAAFFFLLNQNLNPHSIFSSTTDCSPQVVGKGAGEAGYEERYLIATSEQPIAALHRDEWMSASADDLPKKCAGFSSCFRQEAGSHGRDTRGIFRVHQFEKIEQFVICSPLDDISWQMFEEMIGNAEELNQALGIPYRIVNIVSGELNNAAAMKYDLEAWFPGSGAFRELVSCSNCTDYQARRLQVRFGQTKKMGEQTKFVHMLNATMCAVSRTICALLENYQTEEGIALPQVLKPFMPEGMDFLKFSKSAPIDEQPEAKKQKKKGKNKSGTQTEGCLEAKLENIDVSKD
;
A
#
# COMPACT_ATOMS: atom_id res chain seq x y z
N MET A 1 -0.02 -14.98 10.88
CA MET A 1 1.39 -14.62 10.58
C MET A 1 2.16 -15.82 10.04
N ALA A 2 2.22 -16.96 10.76
CA ALA A 2 2.72 -18.25 10.24
C ALA A 2 2.03 -18.68 8.92
N ALA A 3 0.77 -18.27 8.74
CA ALA A 3 -0.03 -18.42 7.52
C ALA A 3 0.60 -17.97 6.23
N PHE A 4 0.99 -16.71 6.23
CA PHE A 4 1.54 -16.08 5.08
C PHE A 4 2.94 -16.63 4.82
N PHE A 5 3.71 -16.84 5.90
CA PHE A 5 5.05 -17.41 5.82
C PHE A 5 5.08 -18.82 5.20
N PHE A 6 4.13 -19.71 5.49
CA PHE A 6 4.11 -21.05 4.89
C PHE A 6 3.64 -21.05 3.44
N LEU A 7 2.67 -20.22 3.06
CA LEU A 7 2.30 -20.03 1.65
C LEU A 7 3.49 -19.46 0.84
N LEU A 8 4.23 -18.52 1.44
CA LEU A 8 5.44 -17.96 0.86
C LEU A 8 6.57 -19.00 0.76
N ASN A 9 6.73 -19.88 1.74
CA ASN A 9 7.78 -20.92 1.74
C ASN A 9 7.53 -22.03 0.71
N GLN A 10 6.30 -22.22 0.23
CA GLN A 10 6.03 -23.17 -0.86
C GLN A 10 6.32 -22.58 -2.25
N ASN A 11 6.23 -21.25 -2.41
CA ASN A 11 6.42 -20.58 -3.70
C ASN A 11 7.77 -19.82 -3.82
N LEU A 12 8.49 -19.61 -2.72
CA LEU A 12 9.81 -18.98 -2.73
C LEU A 12 10.90 -20.02 -2.45
N ASN A 13 11.85 -20.15 -3.39
CA ASN A 13 13.04 -21.00 -3.32
C ASN A 13 13.81 -20.80 -1.97
N PRO A 14 14.57 -21.79 -1.48
CA PRO A 14 15.21 -21.79 -0.16
C PRO A 14 16.35 -20.76 0.01
N HIS A 15 16.59 -19.89 -0.98
CA HIS A 15 17.55 -18.78 -0.93
C HIS A 15 16.91 -17.43 -0.53
N SER A 16 15.65 -17.43 -0.11
CA SER A 16 14.93 -16.21 0.28
C SER A 16 15.41 -15.69 1.64
N ILE A 17 15.95 -14.47 1.67
CA ILE A 17 16.37 -13.80 2.90
C ILE A 17 15.13 -13.16 3.54
N PHE A 18 14.76 -13.64 4.73
CA PHE A 18 13.80 -12.99 5.60
C PHE A 18 14.51 -11.94 6.46
N SER A 19 14.19 -10.67 6.24
CA SER A 19 14.65 -9.58 7.09
C SER A 19 13.47 -9.04 7.90
N SER A 20 13.41 -9.40 9.18
CA SER A 20 12.53 -8.75 10.16
C SER A 20 13.28 -7.55 10.77
N THR A 21 12.96 -6.34 10.35
CA THR A 21 13.50 -5.11 10.96
C THR A 21 12.70 -4.72 12.22
N THR A 22 12.45 -5.69 13.10
CA THR A 22 11.68 -5.47 14.33
C THR A 22 12.49 -4.93 15.50
N ASP A 23 13.82 -4.86 15.40
CA ASP A 23 14.71 -4.56 16.53
C ASP A 23 15.24 -3.12 16.60
N CYS A 24 14.48 -2.19 16.04
CA CYS A 24 14.62 -0.78 16.37
C CYS A 24 13.23 -0.23 16.63
N SER A 25 12.95 0.11 17.88
CA SER A 25 11.82 0.94 18.28
C SER A 25 12.28 2.41 18.32
N PRO A 26 12.32 3.14 17.20
CA PRO A 26 12.56 4.57 17.26
C PRO A 26 11.30 5.26 17.77
N GLN A 27 11.44 6.02 18.86
CA GLN A 27 10.50 7.09 19.17
C GLN A 27 10.53 8.08 17.99
N VAL A 28 9.37 8.30 17.37
CA VAL A 28 9.22 9.23 16.25
C VAL A 28 8.70 10.53 16.82
N VAL A 29 9.58 11.53 16.90
CA VAL A 29 9.18 12.90 17.23
C VAL A 29 8.63 13.54 15.96
N GLY A 30 7.36 13.95 16.00
CA GLY A 30 6.72 14.67 14.91
C GLY A 30 7.40 16.00 14.63
N LYS A 31 7.30 16.47 13.38
CA LYS A 31 7.95 17.67 12.86
C LYS A 31 7.69 18.90 13.76
N GLY A 32 8.67 19.22 14.59
CA GLY A 32 8.58 20.32 15.55
C GLY A 32 9.58 20.22 16.70
N ALA A 33 10.87 20.41 16.41
CA ALA A 33 11.84 21.07 17.30
C ALA A 33 13.23 21.01 16.65
N GLY A 34 13.66 22.14 16.08
CA GLY A 34 15.06 22.36 15.75
C GLY A 34 15.87 22.60 17.04
N GLU A 35 16.01 21.57 17.87
CA GLU A 35 17.00 21.58 18.95
C GLU A 35 18.25 20.87 18.44
N ALA A 36 19.37 21.61 18.42
CA ALA A 36 20.67 21.11 18.02
C ALA A 36 21.08 19.95 18.96
N GLY A 37 21.00 18.72 18.46
CA GLY A 37 21.39 17.51 19.20
C GLY A 37 20.64 16.24 18.85
N TYR A 38 19.48 16.32 18.17
CA TYR A 38 18.68 15.15 17.81
C TYR A 38 18.70 14.84 16.31
N GLU A 39 18.89 13.57 15.95
CA GLU A 39 18.77 13.09 14.57
C GLU A 39 17.29 12.93 14.17
N GLU A 40 16.86 13.66 13.14
CA GLU A 40 15.54 13.47 12.54
C GLU A 40 15.50 12.12 11.79
N ARG A 41 14.47 11.32 12.06
CA ARG A 41 14.23 10.03 11.41
C ARG A 41 12.83 9.97 10.83
N TYR A 42 12.67 9.12 9.82
CA TYR A 42 11.41 8.94 9.12
C TYR A 42 10.94 7.49 9.28
N LEU A 43 9.64 7.32 9.54
CA LEU A 43 9.00 6.02 9.47
C LEU A 43 8.92 5.56 8.02
N ILE A 44 9.13 4.27 7.80
CA ILE A 44 9.08 3.67 6.47
C ILE A 44 7.63 3.59 5.97
N ALA A 45 7.43 3.88 4.69
CA ALA A 45 6.13 3.72 4.02
C ALA A 45 5.98 2.33 3.37
N THR A 46 7.08 1.56 3.34
CA THR A 46 7.26 0.26 2.69
C THR A 46 8.59 -0.35 3.14
N SER A 47 8.70 -1.68 3.23
CA SER A 47 9.98 -2.37 3.45
C SER A 47 10.94 -2.30 2.26
N GLU A 48 10.49 -1.93 1.07
CA GLU A 48 11.32 -1.59 -0.10
C GLU A 48 12.41 -0.58 0.27
N GLN A 49 12.06 0.47 1.04
CA GLN A 49 12.98 1.54 1.42
C GLN A 49 14.20 1.01 2.21
N PRO A 50 14.05 0.30 3.34
CA PRO A 50 15.17 -0.26 4.07
C PRO A 50 15.85 -1.43 3.33
N ILE A 51 15.12 -2.24 2.57
CA ILE A 51 15.73 -3.35 1.80
C ILE A 51 16.64 -2.81 0.70
N ALA A 52 16.21 -1.79 -0.05
CA ALA A 52 17.07 -1.15 -1.03
C ALA A 52 18.29 -0.51 -0.36
N ALA A 53 18.09 0.19 0.76
CA ALA A 53 19.15 0.86 1.50
C ALA A 53 20.16 -0.11 2.15
N LEU A 54 19.77 -1.36 2.44
CA LEU A 54 20.65 -2.40 2.97
C LEU A 54 21.87 -2.63 2.08
N HIS A 55 21.68 -2.52 0.76
CA HIS A 55 22.71 -2.81 -0.24
C HIS A 55 23.48 -1.56 -0.70
N ARG A 56 23.35 -0.44 0.02
CA ARG A 56 24.00 0.82 -0.34
C ARG A 56 25.52 0.65 -0.43
N ASP A 57 26.11 1.22 -1.47
CA ASP A 57 27.53 1.23 -1.77
C ASP A 57 28.16 -0.17 -2.02
N GLU A 58 27.36 -1.22 -2.14
CA GLU A 58 27.84 -2.58 -2.42
C GLU A 58 28.25 -2.78 -3.89
N TRP A 59 29.14 -3.76 -4.11
CA TRP A 59 29.43 -4.35 -5.41
C TRP A 59 28.89 -5.77 -5.42
N MET A 60 27.87 -6.00 -6.24
CA MET A 60 27.26 -7.33 -6.40
C MET A 60 27.89 -8.06 -7.57
N SER A 61 28.34 -9.28 -7.31
CA SER A 61 28.93 -10.12 -8.34
C SER A 61 27.84 -10.74 -9.23
N ALA A 62 28.22 -11.13 -10.45
CA ALA A 62 27.30 -11.81 -11.38
C ALA A 62 27.14 -13.31 -11.07
N SER A 63 27.64 -13.79 -9.93
CA SER A 63 27.53 -15.20 -9.56
C SER A 63 26.10 -15.52 -9.13
N ALA A 64 25.73 -16.79 -9.28
CA ALA A 64 24.43 -17.29 -8.82
C ALA A 64 24.24 -17.16 -7.29
N ASP A 65 25.33 -17.05 -6.52
CA ASP A 65 25.28 -16.85 -5.07
C ASP A 65 24.84 -15.42 -4.69
N ASP A 66 24.95 -14.47 -5.61
CA ASP A 66 24.67 -13.05 -5.35
C ASP A 66 23.42 -12.54 -6.09
N LEU A 67 23.20 -12.98 -7.33
CA LEU A 67 22.09 -12.52 -8.18
C LEU A 67 21.39 -13.67 -8.93
N PRO A 68 20.04 -13.67 -9.04
CA PRO A 68 19.13 -12.68 -8.46
C PRO A 68 18.93 -12.87 -6.94
N LYS A 69 19.03 -11.78 -6.17
CA LYS A 69 18.73 -11.76 -4.74
C LYS A 69 17.25 -11.46 -4.56
N LYS A 70 16.50 -12.45 -4.06
CA LYS A 70 15.04 -12.37 -3.84
C LYS A 70 14.75 -12.25 -2.34
N CYS A 71 14.11 -11.15 -1.95
CA CYS A 71 13.81 -10.83 -0.56
C CYS A 71 12.30 -10.79 -0.32
N ALA A 72 11.87 -11.36 0.80
CA ALA A 72 10.51 -11.24 1.32
C ALA A 72 10.51 -10.24 2.48
N GLY A 73 10.14 -8.99 2.20
CA GLY A 73 10.05 -7.93 3.18
C GLY A 73 8.76 -8.03 4.00
N PHE A 74 8.86 -8.06 5.32
CA PHE A 74 7.70 -7.94 6.21
C PHE A 74 7.88 -6.74 7.13
N SER A 75 6.95 -5.80 7.08
CA SER A 75 7.00 -4.60 7.94
C SER A 75 5.62 -3.97 8.19
N SER A 76 5.54 -3.21 9.28
CA SER A 76 4.49 -2.21 9.45
C SER A 76 4.87 -0.96 8.65
N CYS A 77 3.95 -0.53 7.78
CA CYS A 77 4.10 0.60 6.87
C CYS A 77 3.33 1.81 7.41
N PHE A 78 3.92 2.99 7.34
CA PHE A 78 3.33 4.23 7.83
C PHE A 78 3.16 5.25 6.70
N ARG A 79 1.92 5.70 6.47
CA ARG A 79 1.60 6.69 5.42
C ARG A 79 0.79 7.85 5.99
N GLN A 80 1.22 9.07 5.68
CA GLN A 80 0.50 10.27 6.08
C GLN A 80 -0.83 10.43 5.33
N GLU A 81 -0.98 9.81 4.15
CA GLU A 81 -2.16 9.93 3.27
C GLU A 81 -2.53 11.42 2.98
N ALA A 82 -1.52 12.29 2.95
CA ALA A 82 -1.68 13.69 2.58
C ALA A 82 -2.10 13.78 1.10
N GLY A 83 -3.28 14.32 0.85
CA GLY A 83 -3.85 14.48 -0.51
C GLY A 83 -5.10 13.66 -0.80
N SER A 84 -5.47 12.70 0.06
CA SER A 84 -6.70 11.90 -0.10
C SER A 84 -7.85 12.33 0.82
N HIS A 85 -7.94 13.63 1.13
CA HIS A 85 -8.97 14.14 2.04
C HIS A 85 -10.37 13.73 1.59
N GLY A 86 -11.13 13.07 2.47
CA GLY A 86 -12.48 12.60 2.18
C GLY A 86 -12.58 11.31 1.35
N ARG A 87 -11.48 10.67 0.95
CA ARG A 87 -11.50 9.36 0.26
C ARG A 87 -11.32 8.21 1.26
N ASP A 88 -12.17 7.18 1.12
CA ASP A 88 -12.11 5.94 1.88
C ASP A 88 -11.97 6.15 3.41
N THR A 89 -12.66 7.15 3.96
CA THR A 89 -12.52 7.56 5.38
C THR A 89 -13.17 6.60 6.38
N ARG A 90 -13.78 5.51 5.91
CA ARG A 90 -14.45 4.49 6.72
C ARG A 90 -13.75 3.14 6.52
N GLY A 91 -13.73 2.32 7.57
CA GLY A 91 -13.13 0.99 7.54
C GLY A 91 -11.60 0.99 7.63
N ILE A 92 -10.97 -0.08 7.14
CA ILE A 92 -9.51 -0.31 7.23
C ILE A 92 -8.79 -0.31 5.86
N PHE A 93 -9.51 0.03 4.78
CA PHE A 93 -8.97 -0.03 3.42
C PHE A 93 -7.86 1.02 3.17
N ARG A 94 -8.04 2.22 3.72
CA ARG A 94 -7.06 3.32 3.69
C ARG A 94 -6.81 3.80 5.11
N VAL A 95 -5.62 3.51 5.63
CA VAL A 95 -5.24 3.77 7.02
C VAL A 95 -3.79 4.24 7.07
N HIS A 96 -3.43 4.93 8.16
CA HIS A 96 -2.07 5.46 8.35
C HIS A 96 -1.03 4.39 8.68
N GLN A 97 -1.47 3.26 9.23
CA GLN A 97 -0.61 2.13 9.60
C GLN A 97 -1.22 0.84 9.06
N PHE A 98 -0.42 0.00 8.41
CA PHE A 98 -0.83 -1.31 7.94
C PHE A 98 0.39 -2.24 7.76
N GLU A 99 0.19 -3.54 7.91
CA GLU A 99 1.21 -4.55 7.64
C GLU A 99 1.26 -4.88 6.15
N LYS A 100 2.47 -5.07 5.64
CA LYS A 100 2.70 -5.46 4.26
C LYS A 100 3.78 -6.52 4.14
N ILE A 101 3.51 -7.49 3.27
CA ILE A 101 4.51 -8.41 2.72
C ILE A 101 4.88 -7.89 1.34
N GLU A 102 6.18 -7.76 1.08
CA GLU A 102 6.73 -7.31 -0.20
C GLU A 102 7.72 -8.31 -0.79
N GLN A 103 7.71 -8.38 -2.10
CA GLN A 103 8.76 -8.97 -2.91
C GLN A 103 9.73 -7.85 -3.29
N PHE A 104 11.02 -8.05 -3.06
CA PHE A 104 12.06 -7.16 -3.57
C PHE A 104 13.13 -7.99 -4.25
N VAL A 105 13.48 -7.65 -5.49
CA VAL A 105 14.44 -8.41 -6.29
C VAL A 105 15.55 -7.49 -6.74
N ILE A 106 16.79 -7.90 -6.48
CA ILE A 106 17.99 -7.32 -7.07
C ILE A 106 18.53 -8.32 -8.07
N CYS A 107 18.71 -7.91 -9.32
CA CYS A 107 19.10 -8.83 -10.38
C CYS A 107 20.10 -8.21 -11.36
N SER A 108 20.63 -9.07 -12.22
CA SER A 108 21.54 -8.68 -13.30
C SER A 108 20.87 -7.64 -14.21
N PRO A 109 21.59 -6.59 -14.62
CA PRO A 109 21.12 -5.64 -15.62
C PRO A 109 21.22 -6.17 -17.06
N LEU A 110 21.70 -7.41 -17.26
CA LEU A 110 21.94 -8.01 -18.56
C LEU A 110 20.83 -8.99 -18.94
N ASP A 111 20.77 -9.35 -20.22
CA ASP A 111 19.97 -10.47 -20.77
C ASP A 111 18.48 -10.44 -20.42
N ASP A 112 17.91 -9.23 -20.27
CA ASP A 112 16.51 -8.99 -19.89
C ASP A 112 16.06 -9.68 -18.60
N ILE A 113 17.00 -10.06 -17.73
CA ILE A 113 16.70 -10.78 -16.48
C ILE A 113 15.72 -10.00 -15.61
N SER A 114 15.84 -8.67 -15.53
CA SER A 114 14.88 -7.85 -14.77
C SER A 114 13.45 -7.96 -15.30
N TRP A 115 13.26 -8.08 -16.62
CA TRP A 115 11.93 -8.19 -17.20
C TRP A 115 11.34 -9.58 -17.00
N GLN A 116 12.17 -10.62 -17.01
CA GLN A 116 11.75 -11.96 -16.62
C GLN A 116 11.33 -12.01 -15.14
N MET A 117 12.10 -11.36 -14.25
CA MET A 117 11.74 -11.25 -12.83
C MET A 117 10.48 -10.40 -12.62
N PHE A 118 10.24 -9.39 -13.44
CA PHE A 118 9.01 -8.57 -13.37
C PHE A 118 7.75 -9.42 -13.60
N GLU A 119 7.77 -10.25 -14.65
CA GLU A 119 6.68 -11.20 -14.95
C GLU A 119 6.55 -12.30 -13.87
N GLU A 120 7.67 -12.79 -13.33
CA GLU A 120 7.65 -13.74 -12.20
C GLU A 120 7.01 -13.11 -10.95
N MET A 121 7.37 -11.87 -10.60
CA MET A 121 6.88 -11.20 -9.40
C MET A 121 5.39 -10.88 -9.45
N ILE A 122 4.86 -10.49 -10.62
CA ILE A 122 3.40 -10.32 -10.78
C ILE A 122 2.70 -11.67 -10.76
N GLY A 123 3.27 -12.71 -11.38
CA GLY A 123 2.76 -14.09 -11.33
C GLY A 123 2.65 -14.62 -9.90
N ASN A 124 3.66 -14.41 -9.06
CA ASN A 124 3.61 -14.76 -7.63
C ASN A 124 2.44 -14.09 -6.89
N ALA A 125 2.16 -12.82 -7.21
CA ALA A 125 1.04 -12.09 -6.62
C ALA A 125 -0.31 -12.58 -7.14
N GLU A 126 -0.40 -12.95 -8.42
CA GLU A 126 -1.57 -13.58 -9.02
C GLU A 126 -1.87 -14.93 -8.36
N GLU A 127 -0.87 -15.82 -8.24
CA GLU A 127 -1.02 -17.14 -7.61
C GLU A 127 -1.57 -17.04 -6.19
N LEU A 128 -1.08 -16.08 -5.40
CA LEU A 128 -1.58 -15.83 -4.05
C LEU A 128 -3.07 -15.41 -4.06
N ASN A 129 -3.47 -14.51 -4.94
CA ASN A 129 -4.88 -14.06 -5.04
C ASN A 129 -5.79 -15.18 -5.57
N GLN A 130 -5.31 -16.00 -6.51
CA GLN A 130 -6.01 -17.19 -6.99
C GLN A 130 -6.20 -18.23 -5.88
N ALA A 131 -5.15 -18.50 -5.09
CA ALA A 131 -5.21 -19.40 -3.95
C ALA A 131 -6.18 -18.92 -2.86
N LEU A 132 -6.27 -17.60 -2.67
CA LEU A 132 -7.24 -16.95 -1.78
C LEU A 132 -8.66 -16.86 -2.37
N GLY A 133 -8.86 -17.23 -3.64
CA GLY A 133 -10.16 -17.16 -4.32
C GLY A 133 -10.67 -15.75 -4.56
N ILE A 134 -9.78 -14.75 -4.66
CA ILE A 134 -10.14 -13.34 -4.88
C ILE A 134 -10.17 -13.07 -6.39
N PRO A 135 -11.30 -12.65 -6.98
CA PRO A 135 -11.34 -12.25 -8.39
C PRO A 135 -10.57 -10.95 -8.61
N TYR A 136 -9.80 -10.84 -9.69
CA TYR A 136 -9.00 -9.65 -9.98
C TYR A 136 -8.82 -9.41 -11.48
N ARG A 137 -8.21 -8.27 -11.81
CA ARG A 137 -7.64 -7.96 -13.12
C ARG A 137 -6.23 -7.40 -12.98
N ILE A 138 -5.40 -7.60 -14.00
CA ILE A 138 -4.09 -6.96 -14.13
C ILE A 138 -4.23 -5.71 -15.01
N VAL A 139 -3.67 -4.60 -14.57
CA VAL A 139 -3.68 -3.32 -15.27
C VAL A 139 -2.26 -2.85 -15.52
N ASN A 140 -1.92 -2.59 -16.78
CA ASN A 140 -0.69 -1.88 -17.13
C ASN A 140 -0.90 -0.37 -16.98
N ILE A 141 -0.09 0.26 -16.13
CA ILE A 141 -0.26 1.65 -15.75
C ILE A 141 0.24 2.58 -16.84
N VAL A 142 -0.56 3.59 -17.17
CA VAL A 142 -0.24 4.60 -18.19
C VAL A 142 0.98 5.43 -17.77
N SER A 143 1.77 5.88 -18.74
CA SER A 143 3.04 6.57 -18.49
C SER A 143 2.94 7.82 -17.61
N GLY A 144 1.82 8.55 -17.66
CA GLY A 144 1.59 9.75 -16.85
C GLY A 144 1.36 9.49 -15.35
N GLU A 145 1.02 8.24 -14.99
CA GLU A 145 0.76 7.82 -13.60
C GLU A 145 1.93 7.01 -13.02
N LEU A 146 3.02 6.82 -13.78
CA LEU A 146 4.23 6.20 -13.28
C LEU A 146 4.98 7.17 -12.36
N ASN A 147 5.48 6.66 -11.23
CA ASN A 147 6.44 7.38 -10.41
C ASN A 147 7.82 7.40 -11.10
N ASN A 148 8.64 8.42 -10.82
CA ASN A 148 9.93 8.63 -11.48
C ASN A 148 10.88 7.42 -11.51
N ALA A 149 10.75 6.49 -10.55
CA ALA A 149 11.61 5.32 -10.48
C ALA A 149 11.16 4.17 -11.39
N ALA A 150 9.86 4.03 -11.69
CA ALA A 150 9.34 2.88 -12.41
C ALA A 150 9.48 3.05 -13.92
N ALA A 151 10.11 2.08 -14.59
CA ALA A 151 10.11 1.98 -16.04
C ALA A 151 8.81 1.36 -16.57
N MET A 152 8.23 0.44 -15.81
CA MET A 152 6.91 -0.16 -16.05
C MET A 152 6.29 -0.57 -14.71
N LYS A 153 4.96 -0.54 -14.65
CA LYS A 153 4.20 -0.90 -13.45
C LYS A 153 2.93 -1.67 -13.83
N TYR A 154 2.70 -2.77 -13.12
CA TYR A 154 1.43 -3.50 -13.13
C TYR A 154 0.74 -3.36 -11.78
N ASP A 155 -0.57 -3.09 -11.81
CA ASP A 155 -1.42 -3.18 -10.63
C ASP A 155 -2.35 -4.39 -10.76
N LEU A 156 -2.47 -5.16 -9.67
CA LEU A 156 -3.53 -6.15 -9.50
C LEU A 156 -4.65 -5.48 -8.72
N GLU A 157 -5.78 -5.31 -9.38
CA GLU A 157 -6.98 -4.76 -8.79
C GLU A 157 -7.96 -5.88 -8.52
N ALA A 158 -8.28 -6.11 -7.24
CA ALA A 158 -9.27 -7.10 -6.85
C ALA A 158 -10.68 -6.55 -7.01
N TRP A 159 -11.63 -7.43 -7.32
CA TRP A 159 -13.05 -7.12 -7.36
C TRP A 159 -13.65 -7.15 -5.95
N PHE A 160 -14.34 -6.06 -5.61
CA PHE A 160 -15.04 -5.89 -4.33
C PHE A 160 -16.55 -5.91 -4.60
N PRO A 161 -17.26 -7.03 -4.38
CA PRO A 161 -18.66 -7.20 -4.78
C PRO A 161 -19.64 -6.30 -4.01
N GLY A 162 -19.40 -6.04 -2.72
CA GLY A 162 -20.21 -5.12 -1.92
C GLY A 162 -19.97 -3.66 -2.29
N SER A 163 -18.73 -3.32 -2.66
CA SER A 163 -18.39 -1.99 -3.17
C SER A 163 -18.74 -1.78 -4.65
N GLY A 164 -18.93 -2.85 -5.43
CA GLY A 164 -19.19 -2.82 -6.87
C GLY A 164 -18.03 -2.26 -7.71
N ALA A 165 -16.78 -2.43 -7.27
CA ALA A 165 -15.62 -1.80 -7.90
C ALA A 165 -14.35 -2.66 -7.84
N PHE A 166 -13.44 -2.40 -8.78
CA PHE A 166 -12.06 -2.86 -8.70
C PHE A 166 -11.24 -1.95 -7.78
N ARG A 167 -10.41 -2.54 -6.91
CA ARG A 167 -9.57 -1.81 -5.96
C ARG A 167 -8.17 -2.44 -5.91
N GLU A 168 -7.15 -1.59 -5.97
CA GLU A 168 -5.73 -2.00 -5.96
C GLU A 168 -5.36 -2.74 -4.66
N LEU A 169 -4.86 -3.97 -4.81
CA LEU A 169 -4.24 -4.74 -3.73
C LEU A 169 -2.72 -4.84 -3.87
N VAL A 170 -2.23 -4.91 -5.11
CA VAL A 170 -0.82 -5.09 -5.42
C VAL A 170 -0.38 -4.10 -6.48
N SER A 171 0.82 -3.59 -6.29
CA SER A 171 1.61 -2.88 -7.30
C SER A 171 2.93 -3.63 -7.49
N CYS A 172 3.30 -3.94 -8.74
CA CYS A 172 4.58 -4.49 -9.15
C CYS A 172 5.30 -3.49 -10.06
N SER A 173 6.57 -3.20 -9.82
CA SER A 173 7.34 -2.22 -10.60
C SER A 173 8.74 -2.72 -10.90
N ASN A 174 9.15 -2.54 -12.17
CA ASN A 174 10.55 -2.65 -12.54
C ASN A 174 11.17 -1.25 -12.54
N CYS A 175 12.07 -1.00 -11.60
CA CYS A 175 12.75 0.30 -11.48
C CYS A 175 14.09 0.35 -12.24
N THR A 176 14.47 -0.75 -12.90
CA THR A 176 15.78 -0.92 -13.55
C THR A 176 16.90 -0.47 -12.62
N ASP A 177 17.84 0.34 -13.08
CA ASP A 177 18.95 0.82 -12.27
C ASP A 177 18.69 2.18 -11.58
N TYR A 178 17.47 2.73 -11.63
CA TYR A 178 17.17 4.07 -11.10
C TYR A 178 17.54 4.20 -9.62
N GLN A 179 17.06 3.26 -8.79
CA GLN A 179 17.34 3.23 -7.36
C GLN A 179 18.81 2.85 -7.09
N ALA A 180 19.33 1.87 -7.84
CA ALA A 180 20.68 1.35 -7.68
C ALA A 180 21.75 2.42 -7.96
N ARG A 181 21.56 3.31 -8.94
CA ARG A 181 22.46 4.45 -9.18
C ARG A 181 22.53 5.41 -8.00
N ARG A 182 21.37 5.74 -7.40
CA ARG A 182 21.31 6.64 -6.25
C ARG A 182 21.95 6.02 -5.01
N LEU A 183 21.74 4.72 -4.82
CA LEU A 183 22.28 3.95 -3.70
C LEU A 183 23.68 3.38 -3.95
N GLN A 184 24.24 3.62 -5.14
CA GLN A 184 25.56 3.15 -5.53
C GLN A 184 25.72 1.61 -5.45
N VAL A 185 24.68 0.87 -5.79
CA VAL A 185 24.69 -0.61 -5.82
C VAL A 185 25.15 -1.09 -7.19
N ARG A 186 26.40 -1.51 -7.28
CA ARG A 186 27.11 -1.70 -8.55
C ARG A 186 27.08 -3.17 -8.96
N PHE A 187 27.12 -3.42 -10.26
CA PHE A 187 27.17 -4.75 -10.84
C PHE A 187 28.59 -5.08 -11.34
N GLY A 188 29.14 -6.21 -10.92
CA GLY A 188 30.44 -6.71 -11.32
C GLY A 188 31.58 -6.36 -10.35
N GLN A 189 32.80 -6.28 -10.88
CA GLN A 189 33.99 -5.91 -10.10
C GLN A 189 34.34 -4.43 -10.28
N THR A 190 35.12 -3.90 -9.35
CA THR A 190 35.65 -2.53 -9.39
C THR A 190 36.28 -2.24 -10.75
N LYS A 191 35.90 -1.10 -11.34
CA LYS A 191 36.26 -0.71 -12.70
C LYS A 191 37.76 -0.80 -13.00
N LYS A 192 38.08 -1.25 -14.21
CA LYS A 192 39.32 -0.85 -14.89
C LYS A 192 39.20 0.59 -15.40
N MET A 193 40.33 1.31 -15.44
CA MET A 193 40.34 2.73 -15.80
C MET A 193 39.73 2.96 -17.20
N GLY A 194 38.65 3.74 -17.28
CA GLY A 194 37.98 4.13 -18.54
C GLY A 194 36.60 3.49 -18.81
N GLU A 195 36.15 2.51 -18.03
CA GLU A 195 34.84 1.88 -18.24
C GLU A 195 33.70 2.60 -17.47
N GLN A 196 32.46 2.49 -17.97
CA GLN A 196 31.26 3.01 -17.30
C GLN A 196 30.74 2.03 -16.23
N THR A 197 30.17 2.56 -15.14
CA THR A 197 29.76 1.70 -14.01
C THR A 197 28.44 1.09 -14.39
N LYS A 198 28.33 -0.23 -14.35
CA LYS A 198 27.04 -0.90 -14.44
C LYS A 198 26.45 -1.00 -13.03
N PHE A 199 25.14 -0.86 -12.94
CA PHE A 199 24.40 -0.97 -11.70
C PHE A 199 23.42 -2.13 -11.84
N VAL A 200 23.09 -2.77 -10.72
CA VAL A 200 22.08 -3.83 -10.69
C VAL A 200 20.70 -3.27 -11.04
N HIS A 201 19.78 -4.13 -11.45
CA HIS A 201 18.37 -3.76 -11.57
C HIS A 201 17.63 -4.10 -10.28
N MET A 202 16.76 -3.20 -9.83
CA MET A 202 15.94 -3.34 -8.63
C MET A 202 14.46 -3.34 -8.98
N LEU A 203 13.73 -4.30 -8.43
CA LEU A 203 12.30 -4.48 -8.61
C LEU A 203 11.62 -4.64 -7.26
N ASN A 204 10.38 -4.17 -7.18
CA ASN A 204 9.57 -4.22 -5.98
C ASN A 204 8.13 -4.58 -6.34
N ALA A 205 7.53 -5.48 -5.57
CA ALA A 205 6.11 -5.80 -5.69
C ALA A 205 5.48 -6.00 -4.32
N THR A 206 4.24 -5.55 -4.16
CA THR A 206 3.44 -5.93 -3.00
C THR A 206 3.01 -7.37 -3.15
N MET A 207 3.28 -8.22 -2.16
CA MET A 207 2.72 -9.57 -2.12
C MET A 207 1.36 -9.55 -1.43
N CYS A 208 1.26 -8.86 -0.29
CA CYS A 208 0.00 -8.70 0.43
C CYS A 208 0.03 -7.47 1.32
N ALA A 209 -0.90 -6.53 1.07
CA ALA A 209 -1.24 -5.47 2.00
C ALA A 209 -2.38 -5.97 2.91
N VAL A 210 -2.03 -6.36 4.13
CA VAL A 210 -2.87 -7.21 5.00
C VAL A 210 -4.27 -6.61 5.20
N SER A 211 -4.37 -5.31 5.50
CA SER A 211 -5.66 -4.66 5.74
C SER A 211 -6.57 -4.65 4.50
N ARG A 212 -6.02 -4.37 3.32
CA ARG A 212 -6.79 -4.37 2.06
C ARG A 212 -7.19 -5.77 1.64
N THR A 213 -6.30 -6.75 1.80
CA THR A 213 -6.61 -8.15 1.54
C THR A 213 -7.69 -8.67 2.48
N ILE A 214 -7.68 -8.26 3.76
CA ILE A 214 -8.79 -8.55 4.68
C ILE A 214 -10.10 -7.96 4.15
N CYS A 215 -10.13 -6.70 3.71
CA CYS A 215 -11.35 -6.13 3.12
C CYS A 215 -11.84 -6.93 1.91
N ALA A 216 -10.94 -7.36 1.03
CA ALA A 216 -11.29 -8.17 -0.14
C ALA A 216 -11.88 -9.53 0.27
N LEU A 217 -11.30 -10.19 1.27
CA LEU A 217 -11.80 -11.45 1.82
C LEU A 217 -13.17 -11.28 2.47
N LEU A 218 -13.35 -10.23 3.29
CA LEU A 218 -14.62 -9.94 3.95
C LEU A 218 -15.75 -9.75 2.92
N GLU A 219 -15.50 -9.04 1.82
CA GLU A 219 -16.53 -8.85 0.80
C GLU A 219 -16.80 -10.12 -0.03
N ASN A 220 -15.76 -10.87 -0.41
CA ASN A 220 -15.89 -12.03 -1.30
C ASN A 220 -16.37 -13.31 -0.58
N TYR A 221 -16.19 -13.41 0.74
CA TYR A 221 -16.55 -14.60 1.52
C TYR A 221 -17.71 -14.39 2.50
N GLN A 222 -18.42 -13.25 2.43
CA GLN A 222 -19.59 -13.02 3.28
C GLN A 222 -20.77 -13.93 2.93
N THR A 223 -21.51 -14.34 3.96
CA THR A 223 -22.78 -15.05 3.91
C THR A 223 -23.79 -14.34 4.81
N GLU A 224 -25.01 -14.85 4.93
CA GLU A 224 -26.02 -14.30 5.84
C GLU A 224 -25.60 -14.36 7.32
N GLU A 225 -24.79 -15.36 7.70
CA GLU A 225 -24.44 -15.64 9.10
C GLU A 225 -23.05 -15.10 9.51
N GLY A 226 -22.18 -14.76 8.55
CA GLY A 226 -20.79 -14.41 8.83
C GLY A 226 -19.90 -14.46 7.59
N ILE A 227 -18.61 -14.72 7.81
CA ILE A 227 -17.59 -14.78 6.76
C ILE A 227 -16.97 -16.18 6.73
N ALA A 228 -17.05 -16.87 5.61
CA ALA A 228 -16.35 -18.14 5.41
C ALA A 228 -14.84 -17.91 5.23
N LEU A 229 -14.00 -18.86 5.63
CA LEU A 229 -12.55 -18.73 5.44
C LEU A 229 -12.05 -19.48 4.19
N PRO A 230 -11.18 -18.86 3.36
CA PRO A 230 -10.47 -19.56 2.30
C PRO A 230 -9.76 -20.80 2.83
N GLN A 231 -9.80 -21.90 2.07
CA GLN A 231 -9.22 -23.17 2.48
C GLN A 231 -7.72 -23.05 2.82
N VAL A 232 -7.00 -22.22 2.05
CA VAL A 232 -5.56 -21.97 2.23
C VAL A 232 -5.22 -21.25 3.53
N LEU A 233 -6.17 -20.55 4.17
CA LEU A 233 -5.93 -19.86 5.44
C LEU A 233 -6.17 -20.76 6.66
N LYS A 234 -7.02 -21.79 6.54
CA LYS A 234 -7.45 -22.64 7.66
C LYS A 234 -6.31 -23.27 8.47
N PRO A 235 -5.20 -23.76 7.89
CA PRO A 235 -4.08 -24.33 8.65
C PRO A 235 -3.41 -23.37 9.64
N PHE A 236 -3.74 -22.09 9.57
CA PHE A 236 -3.07 -21.02 10.30
C PHE A 236 -3.99 -20.20 11.17
N MET A 237 -5.26 -20.59 11.19
CA MET A 237 -6.25 -20.07 12.11
C MET A 237 -6.23 -20.91 13.39
N PRO A 238 -6.76 -20.39 14.51
CA PRO A 238 -7.01 -21.20 15.69
C PRO A 238 -7.78 -22.48 15.36
N GLU A 239 -7.54 -23.55 16.11
CA GLU A 239 -8.18 -24.85 15.89
C GLU A 239 -9.71 -24.72 15.86
N GLY A 240 -10.34 -25.31 14.85
CA GLY A 240 -11.79 -25.25 14.65
C GLY A 240 -12.32 -23.92 14.11
N MET A 241 -11.46 -22.95 13.77
CA MET A 241 -11.89 -21.68 13.16
C MET A 241 -11.92 -21.79 11.63
N ASP A 242 -13.09 -22.12 11.09
CA ASP A 242 -13.38 -22.18 9.65
C ASP A 242 -14.38 -21.13 9.17
N PHE A 243 -15.08 -20.48 10.11
CA PHE A 243 -16.12 -19.50 9.87
C PHE A 243 -16.11 -18.38 10.92
N LEU A 244 -16.24 -17.12 10.49
CA LEU A 244 -16.30 -15.95 11.37
C LEU A 244 -17.74 -15.45 11.46
N LYS A 245 -18.45 -15.85 12.52
CA LYS A 245 -19.85 -15.46 12.76
C LYS A 245 -20.01 -13.98 13.08
N PHE A 246 -21.05 -13.33 12.53
CA PHE A 246 -21.39 -11.97 12.92
C PHE A 246 -21.82 -11.90 14.39
N SER A 247 -21.19 -10.99 15.14
CA SER A 247 -21.47 -10.76 16.57
C SER A 247 -22.28 -9.48 16.84
N LYS A 248 -22.42 -8.61 15.83
CA LYS A 248 -23.09 -7.32 15.91
C LYS A 248 -23.94 -7.11 14.66
N SER A 249 -25.02 -6.35 14.80
CA SER A 249 -25.80 -5.87 13.64
C SER A 249 -24.98 -4.90 12.80
N ALA A 250 -25.29 -4.84 11.51
CA ALA A 250 -24.69 -3.86 10.61
C ALA A 250 -24.90 -2.42 11.16
N PRO A 251 -23.90 -1.53 11.05
CA PRO A 251 -24.09 -0.13 11.39
C PRO A 251 -25.20 0.47 10.53
N ILE A 252 -26.26 0.98 11.16
CA ILE A 252 -27.30 1.74 10.47
C ILE A 252 -26.80 3.17 10.38
N ASP A 253 -26.59 3.69 9.17
CA ASP A 253 -26.36 5.12 8.97
C ASP A 253 -27.63 5.87 9.41
N GLU A 254 -27.57 6.62 10.51
CA GLU A 254 -28.67 7.51 10.92
C GLU A 254 -28.94 8.51 9.79
N GLN A 255 -30.09 8.38 9.11
CA GLN A 255 -30.51 9.36 8.13
C GLN A 255 -30.74 10.73 8.81
N PRO A 256 -30.41 11.85 8.15
CA PRO A 256 -30.40 13.19 8.75
C PRO A 256 -31.80 13.79 9.03
N GLU A 257 -32.85 12.98 9.15
CA GLU A 257 -34.22 13.47 9.37
C GLU A 257 -34.47 13.96 10.81
N ALA A 258 -33.70 13.48 11.79
CA ALA A 258 -33.90 13.82 13.20
C ALA A 258 -33.50 15.26 13.59
N LYS A 259 -32.79 16.01 12.73
CA LYS A 259 -32.38 17.40 13.02
C LYS A 259 -33.43 18.46 12.67
N LYS A 260 -34.50 18.12 11.94
CA LYS A 260 -35.57 19.09 11.62
C LYS A 260 -36.61 19.28 12.74
N GLN A 261 -36.74 18.35 13.68
CA GLN A 261 -37.72 18.49 14.76
C GLN A 261 -37.20 19.27 15.98
N LYS A 262 -35.88 19.33 16.23
CA LYS A 262 -35.31 20.09 17.37
C LYS A 262 -35.24 21.61 17.15
N LYS A 263 -35.45 22.13 15.92
CA LYS A 263 -35.46 23.58 15.64
C LYS A 263 -36.84 24.25 15.77
N LYS A 264 -37.94 23.50 15.97
CA LYS A 264 -39.29 24.08 16.15
C LYS A 264 -39.69 24.35 17.62
N GLY A 265 -38.87 23.97 18.60
CA GLY A 265 -39.21 24.07 20.03
C GLY A 265 -38.59 25.22 20.83
N LYS A 266 -37.69 26.02 20.24
CA LYS A 266 -37.07 27.18 20.90
C LYS A 266 -37.17 28.40 20.01
N ASN A 267 -38.29 29.11 20.10
CA ASN A 267 -38.40 30.56 19.88
C ASN A 267 -39.86 30.99 20.10
N LYS A 268 -40.23 31.26 21.36
CA LYS A 268 -41.39 32.09 21.73
C LYS A 268 -41.14 32.76 23.08
N SER A 269 -40.64 33.99 23.05
CA SER A 269 -40.93 35.05 24.02
C SER A 269 -40.25 36.36 23.57
N GLY A 270 -41.02 37.43 23.32
CA GLY A 270 -40.47 38.80 23.24
C GLY A 270 -40.95 39.66 22.07
N THR A 271 -42.21 40.07 22.15
CA THR A 271 -42.93 41.24 21.61
C THR A 271 -42.16 42.37 20.86
N GLN A 272 -42.68 42.67 19.66
CA GLN A 272 -42.91 43.92 18.89
C GLN A 272 -42.15 45.23 19.20
N THR A 273 -41.66 45.92 18.14
CA THR A 273 -42.35 47.06 17.46
C THR A 273 -41.67 47.45 16.13
N GLU A 274 -42.52 47.67 15.10
CA GLU A 274 -42.48 48.58 13.94
C GLU A 274 -41.13 49.17 13.44
N GLY A 275 -40.82 49.28 12.14
CA GLY A 275 -41.73 49.39 11.01
C GLY A 275 -41.06 49.20 9.64
N CYS A 276 -41.94 49.04 8.66
CA CYS A 276 -41.75 48.88 7.23
C CYS A 276 -41.00 50.07 6.61
N LEU A 277 -40.11 49.80 5.64
CA LEU A 277 -40.06 50.52 4.35
C LEU A 277 -39.10 49.78 3.40
N GLU A 278 -39.67 49.24 2.33
CA GLU A 278 -38.96 48.76 1.15
C GLU A 278 -38.25 49.91 0.40
N ALA A 279 -37.28 49.49 -0.42
CA ALA A 279 -36.94 50.03 -1.75
C ALA A 279 -35.62 50.80 -1.91
N LYS A 280 -34.81 50.19 -2.80
CA LYS A 280 -33.95 50.77 -3.84
C LYS A 280 -32.60 51.39 -3.46
N LEU A 281 -31.63 50.97 -4.28
CA LEU A 281 -30.39 51.61 -4.78
C LEU A 281 -29.25 50.60 -4.66
N GLU A 282 -28.41 50.31 -5.63
CA GLU A 282 -28.39 50.46 -7.09
C GLU A 282 -27.12 49.72 -7.55
N ASN A 283 -27.11 49.23 -8.78
CA ASN A 283 -26.00 48.51 -9.41
C ASN A 283 -24.68 49.30 -9.41
N ILE A 284 -23.56 48.62 -9.16
CA ILE A 284 -22.29 48.92 -9.83
C ILE A 284 -21.67 47.60 -10.30
N ASP A 285 -21.55 47.52 -11.61
CA ASP A 285 -20.88 46.50 -12.42
C ASP A 285 -19.43 46.96 -12.73
N VAL A 286 -18.66 46.09 -13.40
CA VAL A 286 -17.39 46.33 -14.12
C VAL A 286 -16.11 46.18 -13.25
N SER A 287 -15.06 45.42 -13.60
CA SER A 287 -14.59 44.89 -14.89
C SER A 287 -13.84 43.55 -14.75
N LYS A 288 -13.85 42.79 -15.84
CA LYS A 288 -12.82 41.82 -16.22
C LYS A 288 -11.60 42.56 -16.76
N ASP A 289 -10.41 42.04 -16.44
CA ASP A 289 -9.27 41.87 -17.35
C ASP A 289 -8.69 40.48 -17.07
#